data_AF-A0A3C1KG15-F1
#
_entry.id   AF-A0A3C1KG15-F1
#
_cell.length_a   1.000
_cell.length_b   1.000
_cell.length_c   1.000
_cell.angle_alpha   90.00
_cell.angle_beta   90.00
_cell.angle_gamma   90.00
#
_symmetry.space_group_name_H-M   'P 1'
#
loop_
_entity.id
_entity.type
_entity.pdbx_description
1 polymer ?
#
loop_
_entity_poly.entity_id
_entity_poly.type
_entity_poly.pdbx_seq_one_letter_code
_entity_poly.pdbx_strand_id
1 'polypeptide(L)'
;LGAAASVDIVSVCTRCGGAHGRPRVTAGDIAVSVTYAGDLVVAAAAPHDIADEIGVDAENEGADAASPLADLAPLFAPAPPPTTVGWTQIEAALKADGRGIRVPVGDVVVGEAVPSALPGAVAVTVPGRAEPVHVATWHGIDGVAVSVAIVASSTAEP
;
A
#
# COMPACT_ATOMS: atom_id res chain seq x y z
N LEU A 1 -5.66 -29.25 -20.06
CA LEU A 1 -5.18 -27.91 -19.64
C LEU A 1 -6.37 -26.98 -19.76
N GLY A 2 -6.98 -26.57 -18.65
CA GLY A 2 -8.08 -25.61 -18.68
C GLY A 2 -7.58 -24.29 -19.24
N ALA A 3 -8.40 -23.60 -20.04
CA ALA A 3 -8.08 -22.25 -20.49
C ALA A 3 -7.78 -21.39 -19.25
N ALA A 4 -6.67 -20.65 -19.28
CA ALA A 4 -6.41 -19.65 -18.24
C ALA A 4 -7.61 -18.71 -18.21
N ALA A 5 -8.29 -18.64 -17.06
CA ALA A 5 -9.33 -17.65 -16.88
C ALA A 5 -8.70 -16.27 -17.07
N SER A 6 -9.18 -15.50 -18.05
CA SER A 6 -8.74 -14.13 -18.27
C SER A 6 -9.40 -13.23 -17.24
N VAL A 7 -8.61 -12.37 -16.61
CA VAL A 7 -9.08 -11.35 -15.67
C VAL A 7 -8.81 -9.99 -16.29
N ASP A 8 -9.84 -9.16 -16.36
CA ASP A 8 -9.74 -7.80 -16.86
C ASP A 8 -9.44 -6.83 -15.72
N ILE A 9 -8.37 -6.04 -15.91
CA ILE A 9 -7.93 -5.01 -14.96
C ILE A 9 -8.11 -3.64 -15.62
N VAL A 10 -8.78 -2.73 -14.93
CA VAL A 10 -9.01 -1.35 -15.38
C VAL A 10 -8.41 -0.35 -14.39
N SER A 11 -7.86 0.75 -14.91
CA SER A 11 -7.27 1.81 -14.09
C SER A 11 -7.93 3.15 -14.44
N VAL A 12 -9.13 3.39 -13.89
CA VAL A 12 -9.93 4.59 -14.20
C VAL A 12 -10.01 5.50 -12.98
N CYS A 13 -9.60 6.76 -13.13
CA CYS A 13 -9.66 7.73 -12.04
C CYS A 13 -11.11 8.11 -11.74
N THR A 14 -11.56 7.90 -10.50
CA THR A 14 -12.94 8.22 -10.07
C THR A 14 -13.24 9.72 -10.07
N ARG A 15 -12.23 10.59 -10.22
CA ARG A 15 -12.39 12.04 -10.24
C ARG A 15 -12.48 12.62 -11.66
N CYS A 16 -11.58 12.21 -12.56
CA CYS A 16 -11.48 12.80 -13.91
C CYS A 16 -11.76 11.80 -15.04
N GLY A 17 -11.92 10.50 -14.75
CA GLY A 17 -12.11 9.45 -15.75
C GLY A 17 -10.86 9.03 -16.52
N GLY A 18 -9.69 9.60 -16.23
CA GLY A 18 -8.43 9.29 -16.92
C GLY A 18 -7.84 7.92 -16.54
N ALA A 19 -6.87 7.45 -17.34
CA ALA A 19 -6.24 6.12 -17.22
C ALA A 19 -5.19 5.98 -16.09
N HIS A 20 -5.25 6.86 -15.09
CA HIS A 20 -4.31 6.92 -13.96
C HIS A 20 -5.01 6.62 -12.62
N GLY A 21 -6.16 5.93 -12.70
CA GLY A 21 -6.85 5.48 -11.51
C GLY A 21 -6.14 4.32 -10.83
N ARG A 22 -6.58 4.01 -9.61
CA ARG A 22 -6.22 2.77 -8.94
C ARG A 22 -6.65 1.57 -9.81
N PRO A 23 -5.80 0.56 -10.02
CA PRO A 23 -6.19 -0.67 -10.70
C PRO A 23 -7.32 -1.37 -9.96
N ARG A 24 -8.30 -1.88 -10.71
CA ARG A 24 -9.41 -2.70 -10.19
C ARG A 24 -9.66 -3.86 -11.14
N VAL A 25 -10.02 -5.00 -10.58
CA VAL A 25 -10.50 -6.15 -11.34
C VAL A 25 -11.99 -5.97 -11.63
N THR A 26 -12.40 -6.14 -12.89
CA THR A 26 -13.82 -5.98 -13.28
C THR A 26 -14.63 -7.27 -13.12
N ALA A 27 -13.95 -8.43 -13.11
CA ALA A 27 -14.54 -9.74 -12.91
C ALA A 27 -13.61 -10.63 -12.08
N GLY A 28 -14.06 -11.02 -10.88
CA GLY A 28 -13.29 -11.79 -9.92
C GLY A 28 -13.40 -11.20 -8.51
N ASP A 29 -12.98 -11.99 -7.51
CA ASP A 29 -13.09 -11.63 -6.09
C ASP A 29 -11.70 -11.35 -5.50
N ILE A 30 -10.96 -10.44 -6.16
CA ILE A 30 -9.58 -10.08 -5.77
C ILE A 30 -9.37 -8.57 -5.75
N ALA A 31 -8.71 -8.08 -4.70
CA ALA A 31 -8.13 -6.76 -4.62
C ALA A 31 -6.74 -6.76 -5.27
N VAL A 32 -6.37 -5.67 -5.95
CA VAL A 32 -5.06 -5.51 -6.59
C VAL A 32 -4.44 -4.13 -6.32
N SER A 33 -3.12 -4.07 -6.32
CA SER A 33 -2.33 -2.83 -6.26
C SER A 33 -1.03 -2.99 -7.02
N VAL A 34 -0.49 -1.89 -7.55
CA VAL A 34 0.81 -1.85 -8.25
C VAL A 34 1.62 -0.65 -7.80
N THR A 35 2.93 -0.78 -7.81
CA THR A 35 3.88 0.31 -7.58
C THR A 35 5.13 0.12 -8.45
N TYR A 36 5.91 1.18 -8.58
CA TYR A 36 7.08 1.25 -9.43
C TYR A 36 8.24 1.87 -8.65
N ALA A 37 9.40 1.22 -8.67
CA ALA A 37 10.63 1.71 -8.03
C ALA A 37 11.77 1.64 -9.04
N GLY A 38 12.02 2.74 -9.76
CA GLY A 38 12.94 2.73 -10.92
C GLY A 38 12.47 1.74 -11.99
N ASP A 39 13.31 0.76 -12.31
CA ASP A 39 13.02 -0.29 -13.31
C ASP A 39 12.21 -1.47 -12.72
N LEU A 40 11.90 -1.45 -11.43
CA LEU A 40 11.13 -2.50 -10.77
C LEU A 40 9.63 -2.18 -10.80
N VAL A 41 8.82 -3.18 -11.16
CA VAL A 41 7.37 -3.17 -10.97
C VAL A 41 7.01 -4.19 -9.89
N VAL A 42 6.30 -3.75 -8.85
CA VAL A 42 5.78 -4.64 -7.81
C VAL A 42 4.26 -4.60 -7.86
N ALA A 43 3.63 -5.77 -8.00
CA ALA A 43 2.19 -5.93 -7.95
C ALA A 43 1.80 -6.83 -6.77
N ALA A 44 0.70 -6.49 -6.12
CA ALA A 44 0.12 -7.27 -5.05
C ALA A 44 -1.34 -7.59 -5.38
N ALA A 45 -1.78 -8.78 -4.99
CA ALA A 45 -3.16 -9.22 -5.11
C ALA A 45 -3.55 -10.04 -3.88
N ALA A 46 -4.81 -9.92 -3.45
CA ALA A 46 -5.37 -10.73 -2.39
C ALA A 46 -6.85 -11.03 -2.70
N PRO A 47 -7.35 -12.22 -2.37
CA PRO A 47 -8.78 -12.50 -2.43
C PRO A 47 -9.54 -11.66 -1.39
N HIS A 48 -10.81 -11.34 -1.67
CA HIS A 48 -11.62 -10.47 -0.81
C HIS A 48 -12.04 -11.12 0.51
N ASP A 49 -11.99 -12.45 0.63
CA ASP A 49 -12.13 -13.15 1.91
C ASP A 49 -10.96 -12.87 2.88
N ILE A 50 -9.81 -12.40 2.37
CA ILE A 50 -8.66 -11.97 3.17
C ILE A 50 -8.64 -10.43 3.32
N ALA A 51 -8.86 -9.70 2.23
CA ALA A 51 -8.70 -8.25 2.21
C ALA A 51 -9.75 -7.54 1.34
N ASP A 52 -10.51 -6.63 1.94
CA ASP A 52 -11.44 -5.78 1.20
C ASP A 52 -10.69 -4.85 0.23
N GLU A 53 -9.52 -4.38 0.63
CA GLU A 53 -8.63 -3.58 -0.22
C GLU A 53 -7.14 -3.89 0.08
N ILE A 54 -6.29 -3.83 -0.95
CA ILE A 54 -4.83 -4.03 -0.84
C ILE A 54 -4.06 -2.81 -1.39
N GLY A 55 -2.92 -2.52 -0.78
CA GLY A 55 -1.94 -1.54 -1.24
C GLY A 55 -0.55 -2.14 -1.26
N VAL A 56 0.29 -1.72 -2.21
CA VAL A 56 1.72 -2.04 -2.24
C VAL A 56 2.50 -0.80 -2.58
N ASP A 57 3.62 -0.62 -1.89
CA ASP A 57 4.58 0.43 -2.19
C ASP A 57 6.02 -0.09 -2.14
N ALA A 58 6.87 0.53 -2.95
CA ALA A 58 8.26 0.15 -3.11
C ALA A 58 9.11 1.38 -3.43
N GLU A 59 10.27 1.50 -2.80
CA GLU A 59 11.19 2.62 -2.97
C GLU A 59 12.64 2.13 -2.95
N ASN A 60 13.49 2.70 -3.81
CA ASN A 60 14.91 2.38 -3.83
C ASN A 60 15.62 2.91 -2.57
N GLU A 61 16.46 2.09 -1.96
CA GLU A 61 17.33 2.46 -0.84
C GLU A 61 18.74 2.76 -1.35
N GLY A 62 19.30 3.93 -1.00
CA GLY A 62 20.69 4.26 -1.35
C GLY A 62 21.00 5.75 -1.30
N ALA A 63 22.29 6.08 -1.20
CA ALA A 63 22.78 7.46 -1.08
C ALA A 63 22.60 8.30 -2.36
N ASP A 64 22.55 7.65 -3.53
CA ASP A 64 22.34 8.30 -4.83
C ASP A 64 20.85 8.40 -5.22
N ALA A 65 19.95 7.78 -4.44
CA ALA A 65 18.53 7.96 -4.63
C ALA A 65 18.15 9.34 -4.07
N ALA A 66 17.75 10.27 -4.94
CA ALA A 66 17.08 11.49 -4.50
C ALA A 66 15.82 11.09 -3.75
N SER A 67 15.88 11.09 -2.42
CA SER A 67 14.79 10.58 -1.60
C SER A 67 13.63 11.57 -1.66
N PRO A 68 12.44 11.17 -2.17
CA PRO A 68 11.25 12.01 -2.14
C PRO A 68 10.93 12.52 -0.72
N LEU A 69 11.36 11.77 0.30
CA LEU A 69 11.22 12.14 1.71
C LEU A 69 11.89 13.45 2.09
N ALA A 70 12.97 13.87 1.41
CA ALA A 70 13.62 15.14 1.72
C ALA A 70 12.69 16.33 1.44
N ASP A 71 11.98 16.29 0.31
CA ASP A 71 11.00 17.32 -0.07
C ASP A 71 9.71 17.22 0.74
N LEU A 72 9.37 16.02 1.21
CA LEU A 72 8.17 15.75 2.01
C LEU A 72 8.39 15.96 3.51
N ALA A 73 9.63 16.14 3.98
CA ALA A 73 9.95 16.30 5.39
C ALA A 73 9.12 17.38 6.12
N PRO A 74 8.79 18.54 5.51
CA PRO A 74 7.92 19.54 6.16
C PRO A 74 6.52 19.03 6.50
N LEU A 75 6.02 17.99 5.83
CA LEU A 75 4.70 17.41 6.10
C LEU A 75 4.65 16.63 7.43
N PHE A 76 5.80 16.25 7.97
CA PHE A 76 5.91 15.48 9.22
C PHE A 76 6.26 16.33 10.43
N ALA A 77 6.54 17.63 10.23
CA ALA A 77 6.90 18.52 11.33
C ALA A 77 5.77 18.62 12.38
N PRO A 78 6.09 18.64 13.69
CA PRO A 78 7.42 18.77 14.28
C PRO A 78 8.18 17.44 14.47
N ALA A 79 7.60 16.31 14.09
CA ALA A 79 8.27 15.01 14.16
C ALA A 79 9.32 14.87 13.05
N PRO A 80 10.34 14.00 13.22
CA PRO A 80 11.23 13.65 12.13
C PRO A 80 10.45 12.94 11.01
N PRO A 81 10.83 13.12 9.73
CA PRO A 81 10.27 12.32 8.65
C PRO A 81 10.56 10.82 8.86
N PRO A 82 9.73 9.93 8.28
CA PRO A 82 9.96 8.50 8.37
C PRO A 82 11.22 8.09 7.61
N THR A 83 11.74 6.89 7.91
CA THR A 83 12.73 6.22 7.05
C THR A 83 12.09 5.82 5.72
N THR A 84 12.89 5.37 4.73
CA THR A 84 12.36 4.82 3.47
C THR A 84 11.37 3.68 3.73
N VAL A 85 11.68 2.75 4.64
CA VAL A 85 10.74 1.69 5.05
C VAL A 85 9.48 2.25 5.69
N GLY A 86 9.59 3.26 6.57
CA GLY A 86 8.42 3.89 7.18
C GLY A 86 7.55 4.60 6.14
N TRP A 87 8.16 5.19 5.11
CA TRP A 87 7.46 5.80 4.00
C TRP A 87 6.72 4.79 3.15
N THR A 88 7.35 3.67 2.78
CA THR A 88 6.65 2.61 2.04
C THR A 88 5.49 2.03 2.83
N GLN A 89 5.60 1.95 4.16
CA GLN A 89 4.49 1.52 5.01
C GLN A 89 3.30 2.51 4.96
N ILE A 90 3.57 3.81 5.03
CA ILE A 90 2.55 4.87 4.93
C ILE A 90 1.90 4.86 3.54
N GLU A 91 2.69 4.87 2.46
CA GLU A 91 2.20 4.82 1.07
C GLU A 91 1.37 3.57 0.80
N ALA A 92 1.84 2.38 1.22
CA ALA A 92 1.08 1.14 1.08
C ALA A 92 -0.27 1.23 1.81
N ALA A 93 -0.28 1.75 3.04
CA ALA A 93 -1.52 1.94 3.80
C ALA A 93 -2.49 2.92 3.09
N LEU A 94 -1.99 4.02 2.54
CA LEU A 94 -2.79 5.01 1.83
C LEU A 94 -3.31 4.51 0.48
N LYS A 95 -2.55 3.62 -0.19
CA LYS A 95 -2.99 2.92 -1.39
C LYS A 95 -4.13 1.93 -1.09
N ALA A 96 -4.02 1.16 -0.01
CA ALA A 96 -5.09 0.27 0.45
C ALA A 96 -6.34 1.07 0.85
N ASP A 97 -6.16 2.18 1.59
CA ASP A 97 -7.23 3.08 1.98
C ASP A 97 -7.91 3.78 0.78
N GLY A 98 -7.17 3.99 -0.32
CA GLY A 98 -7.69 4.56 -1.56
C GLY A 98 -7.91 6.07 -1.53
N ARG A 99 -7.65 6.75 -0.40
CA ARG A 99 -7.63 8.22 -0.36
C ARG A 99 -6.32 8.83 -0.84
N GLY A 100 -5.21 8.10 -0.75
CA GLY A 100 -3.88 8.61 -1.13
C GLY A 100 -3.51 9.86 -0.34
N ILE A 101 -2.79 10.78 -0.96
CA ILE A 101 -2.35 12.07 -0.37
C ILE A 101 -3.47 13.05 0.01
N ARG A 102 -4.75 12.67 -0.16
CA ARG A 102 -5.87 13.42 0.42
C ARG A 102 -5.94 13.27 1.95
N VAL A 103 -5.27 12.24 2.47
CA VAL A 103 -5.01 12.09 3.90
C VAL A 103 -3.78 12.94 4.25
N PRO A 104 -3.79 13.70 5.38
CA PRO A 104 -2.60 14.35 5.89
C PRO A 104 -1.55 13.30 6.26
N VAL A 105 -0.52 13.13 5.42
CA VAL A 105 0.44 12.03 5.56
C VAL A 105 1.23 12.08 6.88
N GLY A 106 1.46 13.28 7.43
CA GLY A 106 2.09 13.47 8.73
C GLY A 106 1.27 12.99 9.92
N ASP A 107 -0.03 12.77 9.74
CA ASP A 107 -0.94 12.27 10.77
C ASP A 107 -1.14 10.74 10.68
N VAL A 108 -0.48 10.06 9.73
CA VAL A 108 -0.50 8.60 9.61
C VAL A 108 0.51 7.99 10.58
N VAL A 109 0.06 7.11 11.46
CA VAL A 109 0.89 6.54 12.53
C VAL A 109 1.14 5.06 12.29
N VAL A 110 2.42 4.68 12.18
CA VAL A 110 2.85 3.28 12.17
C VAL A 110 3.00 2.82 13.62
N GLY A 111 2.20 1.83 14.01
CA GLY A 111 2.11 1.31 15.36
C GLY A 111 2.82 -0.02 15.58
N GLU A 112 2.31 -0.80 16.53
CA GLU A 112 2.87 -2.07 16.95
C GLU A 112 2.42 -3.25 16.09
N ALA A 113 3.07 -4.40 16.29
CA ALA A 113 2.72 -5.65 15.65
C ALA A 113 1.29 -6.08 15.98
N VAL A 114 0.58 -6.61 15.00
CA VAL A 114 -0.79 -7.10 15.13
C VAL A 114 -0.99 -8.46 14.46
N PRO A 115 -1.90 -9.30 14.98
CA PRO A 115 -2.35 -10.48 14.25
C PRO A 115 -2.97 -10.09 12.90
N SER A 116 -2.51 -10.74 11.82
CA SER A 116 -2.93 -10.42 10.47
C SER A 116 -2.66 -11.60 9.53
N ALA A 117 -3.35 -11.63 8.39
CA ALA A 117 -3.02 -12.50 7.27
C ALA A 117 -1.66 -12.15 6.64
N LEU A 118 -1.17 -10.92 6.85
CA LEU A 118 0.19 -10.53 6.48
C LEU A 118 1.18 -10.92 7.59
N PRO A 119 2.20 -11.74 7.32
CA PRO A 119 3.21 -12.10 8.31
C PRO A 119 3.99 -10.88 8.81
N GLY A 120 4.11 -10.73 10.13
CA GLY A 120 4.85 -9.63 10.75
C GLY A 120 4.17 -8.26 10.60
N ALA A 121 2.86 -8.24 10.39
CA ALA A 121 2.13 -6.99 10.19
C ALA A 121 2.18 -6.08 11.43
N VAL A 122 2.22 -4.78 11.18
CA VAL A 122 1.97 -3.71 12.14
C VAL A 122 0.65 -3.02 11.83
N ALA A 123 0.02 -2.43 12.84
CA ALA A 123 -1.16 -1.59 12.66
C ALA A 123 -0.75 -0.16 12.23
N VAL A 124 -1.28 0.30 11.10
CA VAL A 124 -1.13 1.68 10.63
C VAL A 124 -2.46 2.41 10.78
N THR A 125 -2.47 3.43 11.64
CA THR A 125 -3.64 4.29 11.86
C THR A 125 -3.68 5.37 10.80
N VAL A 126 -4.77 5.41 10.03
CA VAL A 126 -5.01 6.43 9.00
C VAL A 126 -6.13 7.36 9.49
N PRO A 127 -5.92 8.69 9.50
CA PRO A 127 -6.93 9.65 9.94
C PRO A 127 -8.32 9.42 9.31
N GLY A 128 -9.34 9.38 10.17
CA GLY A 128 -10.73 9.19 9.77
C GLY A 128 -11.11 7.74 9.45
N ARG A 129 -10.24 6.75 9.63
CA ARG A 129 -10.63 5.33 9.67
C ARG A 129 -10.97 4.92 11.11
N ALA A 130 -11.95 4.02 11.25
CA ALA A 130 -12.24 3.38 12.53
C ALA A 130 -11.21 2.28 12.84
N GLU A 131 -10.93 1.42 11.85
CA GLU A 131 -10.00 0.30 11.97
C GLU A 131 -8.63 0.61 11.33
N PRO A 132 -7.52 0.13 11.92
CA PRO A 132 -6.20 0.27 11.34
C PRO A 132 -6.06 -0.51 10.03
N VAL A 133 -5.10 -0.09 9.21
CA VAL A 133 -4.64 -0.85 8.05
C VAL A 133 -3.49 -1.74 8.50
N HIS A 134 -3.49 -3.02 8.15
CA HIS A 134 -2.40 -3.94 8.51
C HIS A 134 -1.32 -3.87 7.46
N VAL A 135 -0.07 -3.62 7.86
CA VAL A 135 1.04 -3.43 6.91
C VAL A 135 2.21 -4.33 7.27
N ALA A 136 2.75 -5.04 6.29
CA ALA A 136 3.97 -5.83 6.45
C ALA A 136 5.06 -5.34 5.49
N THR A 137 6.29 -5.33 5.97
CA THR A 137 7.48 -5.03 5.15
C THR A 137 8.05 -6.31 4.58
N TRP A 138 8.39 -6.29 3.29
CA TRP A 138 9.04 -7.39 2.60
C TRP A 138 10.50 -7.05 2.31
N HIS A 139 11.40 -7.98 2.63
CA HIS A 139 12.86 -7.79 2.54
C HIS A 139 13.50 -8.67 1.45
N GLY A 140 12.76 -9.02 0.40
CA GLY A 140 13.21 -9.98 -0.61
C GLY A 140 13.98 -9.38 -1.79
N ILE A 141 14.17 -8.06 -1.83
CA ILE A 141 14.91 -7.36 -2.89
C ILE A 141 15.94 -6.44 -2.24
N ASP A 142 17.22 -6.73 -2.46
CA ASP A 142 18.32 -5.93 -1.94
C ASP A 142 18.25 -4.51 -2.49
N GLY A 143 18.36 -3.51 -1.60
CA GLY A 143 18.34 -2.10 -1.97
C GLY A 143 16.96 -1.56 -2.36
N VAL A 144 15.87 -2.27 -2.07
CA VAL A 144 14.49 -1.78 -2.27
C VAL A 144 13.67 -2.05 -1.02
N ALA A 145 13.14 -0.99 -0.41
CA ALA A 145 12.14 -1.12 0.64
C ALA A 145 10.81 -1.46 -0.03
N VAL A 146 10.12 -2.51 0.42
CA VAL A 146 8.79 -2.89 -0.08
C VAL A 146 7.84 -3.08 1.08
N SER A 147 6.63 -2.54 0.98
CA SER A 147 5.58 -2.74 1.97
C SER A 147 4.26 -3.11 1.31
N VAL A 148 3.53 -4.04 1.92
CA VAL A 148 2.19 -4.47 1.51
C VAL A 148 1.22 -4.16 2.63
N ALA A 149 0.06 -3.64 2.29
CA ALA A 149 -0.97 -3.23 3.22
C ALA A 149 -2.31 -3.88 2.86
N ILE A 150 -3.07 -4.32 3.86
CA ILE A 150 -4.44 -4.80 3.69
C ILE A 150 -5.41 -4.06 4.61
N VAL A 151 -6.58 -3.74 4.07
CA VAL A 151 -7.79 -3.53 4.87
C VAL A 151 -8.39 -4.92 5.07
N ALA A 152 -8.28 -5.46 6.29
CA ALA A 152 -8.78 -6.79 6.61
C ALA A 152 -10.28 -6.90 6.30
N SER A 153 -10.70 -8.02 5.72
CA SER A 153 -12.12 -8.21 5.45
C SER A 153 -12.90 -8.32 6.75
N SER A 154 -14.00 -7.58 6.82
CA SER A 154 -14.97 -7.67 7.93
C SER A 154 -15.73 -9.01 7.97
N THR A 155 -15.57 -9.85 6.92
CA THR A 155 -16.20 -11.17 6.81
C THR A 155 -15.27 -12.34 7.08
N ALA A 156 -13.98 -12.08 7.34
CA ALA A 156 -13.05 -13.12 7.78
C ALA A 156 -13.40 -13.56 9.21
N GLU A 157 -14.18 -14.63 9.36
CA GLU A 157 -14.26 -15.32 10.65
C GLU A 157 -12.88 -15.91 10.99
N PRO A 158 -12.45 -15.86 12.27
CA PRO A 158 -11.17 -16.40 12.71
C PRO A 158 -11.05 -17.93 12.58
#